data_AF-A0A0L0LJQ3-F1
#
_entry.id   AF-A0A0L0LJQ3-F1
#
_cell.length_a   1.000
_cell.length_b   1.000
_cell.length_c   1.000
_cell.angle_alpha   90.00
_cell.angle_beta   90.00
_cell.angle_gamma   90.00
#
_symmetry.space_group_name_H-M   'P 1'
#
loop_
_entity.id
_entity.type
_entity.pdbx_description
1 polymer ?
#
loop_
_entity_poly.entity_id
_entity_poly.type
_entity_poly.pdbx_seq_one_letter_code
_entity_poly.pdbx_strand_id
1 'polypeptide(L)'
;MASSLVIRLPALQSKEAIMLARDIGLPLALFSIAHALPESTVLLIYICIGWGHLYMAPLYQYRSGKVNARYLSVVAVLVVLTLAYFVLFDSNISLFVLTVAFFGLHGAVDEFYLHGETLTWRGAITVAAFAALFAVVSLLPRWPVFAVFLPYIAAIVGVAFLLRLLVLKELPSRTELYLLYMGLLIGAFTYNASLYTTIAVVSLLHYANWYIGYGIKVNDMPPRRVQYWREVALFTVAGFGFYYLYMLGVPALKYFFDPYYYTAWTLWHFVLSSRWVSGLKKPLFG
;
A
#
# COMPACT_ATOMS: atom_id res chain seq x y z
N MET A 1 16.21 25.45 -33.39
CA MET A 1 16.15 25.55 -31.91
C MET A 1 14.68 25.53 -31.50
N ALA A 2 14.15 24.38 -31.09
CA ALA A 2 12.77 24.27 -30.63
C ALA A 2 12.72 24.73 -29.17
N SER A 3 12.11 25.88 -28.90
CA SER A 3 11.75 26.28 -27.54
C SER A 3 10.66 25.31 -27.07
N SER A 4 11.02 24.40 -26.18
CA SER A 4 10.03 23.58 -25.50
C SER A 4 9.13 24.52 -24.70
N LEU A 5 7.88 24.65 -25.14
CA LEU A 5 6.82 25.34 -24.42
C LEU A 5 6.54 24.55 -23.14
N VAL A 6 7.36 24.76 -22.10
CA VAL A 6 7.11 24.22 -20.78
C VAL A 6 5.98 25.06 -20.21
N ILE A 7 4.75 24.58 -20.37
CA ILE A 7 3.58 25.14 -19.69
C ILE A 7 3.82 24.94 -18.19
N ARG A 8 4.40 25.95 -17.54
CA ARG A 8 4.53 26.00 -16.09
C ARG A 8 3.18 26.40 -15.53
N LEU A 9 2.38 25.42 -15.08
CA LEU A 9 1.19 25.67 -14.28
C LEU A 9 1.64 26.02 -12.86
N PRO A 10 1.67 27.31 -12.44
CA PRO A 10 2.29 27.70 -11.18
C PRO A 10 1.50 27.18 -9.96
N ALA A 11 0.19 26.95 -10.13
CA ALA A 11 -0.71 26.49 -9.08
C ALA A 11 -0.55 24.99 -8.72
N LEU A 12 0.09 24.18 -9.58
CA LEU A 12 0.35 22.75 -9.34
C LEU A 12 1.76 22.48 -8.82
N GLN A 13 2.56 23.53 -8.58
CA GLN A 13 3.94 23.38 -8.10
C GLN A 13 4.10 23.59 -6.59
N SER A 14 3.06 24.06 -5.88
CA SER A 14 3.14 24.13 -4.41
C SER A 14 3.03 22.73 -3.81
N LYS A 15 3.87 22.44 -2.82
CA LYS A 15 3.87 21.17 -2.09
C LYS A 15 2.48 20.90 -1.50
N GLU A 16 1.79 21.95 -1.09
CA GLU A 16 0.45 21.91 -0.52
C GLU A 16 -0.58 21.40 -1.55
N ALA A 17 -0.54 21.89 -2.79
CA ALA A 17 -1.44 21.44 -3.85
C ALA A 17 -1.22 19.98 -4.23
N ILE A 18 0.04 19.54 -4.34
CA ILE A 18 0.39 18.14 -4.60
C ILE A 18 -0.12 17.24 -3.47
N MET A 19 0.07 17.68 -2.22
CA MET A 19 -0.36 16.90 -1.07
C MET A 19 -1.89 16.86 -0.92
N LEU A 20 -2.60 17.94 -1.25
CA LEU A 20 -4.07 17.94 -1.29
C LEU A 20 -4.60 17.00 -2.39
N ALA A 21 -4.00 17.07 -3.59
CA ALA A 21 -4.32 16.18 -4.69
C ALA A 21 -4.04 14.72 -4.31
N ARG A 22 -2.95 14.43 -3.61
CA ARG A 22 -2.61 13.10 -3.11
C ARG A 22 -3.58 12.61 -2.03
N ASP A 23 -3.93 13.44 -1.06
CA ASP A 23 -4.66 12.98 0.12
C ASP A 23 -6.18 12.96 -0.06
N ILE A 24 -6.71 13.75 -1.01
CA ILE A 24 -8.16 13.84 -1.27
C ILE A 24 -8.46 13.49 -2.73
N GLY A 25 -7.83 14.19 -3.67
CA GLY A 25 -8.16 14.06 -5.10
C GLY A 25 -7.92 12.65 -5.64
N LEU A 26 -6.77 12.05 -5.32
CA LEU A 26 -6.34 10.75 -5.81
C LEU A 26 -7.19 9.60 -5.22
N PRO A 27 -7.48 9.55 -3.91
CA PRO A 27 -8.44 8.59 -3.37
C PRO A 27 -9.80 8.71 -4.04
N LEU A 28 -10.41 9.91 -4.10
CA LEU A 28 -11.71 10.08 -4.77
C LEU A 28 -11.67 9.59 -6.22
N ALA A 29 -10.65 9.98 -6.97
CA ALA A 29 -10.49 9.59 -8.37
C ALA A 29 -10.34 8.08 -8.53
N LEU A 30 -9.48 7.43 -7.74
CA LEU A 30 -9.25 5.98 -7.83
C LEU A 30 -10.50 5.18 -7.46
N PHE A 31 -11.20 5.54 -6.38
CA PHE A 31 -12.45 4.89 -6.00
C PHE A 31 -13.54 5.11 -7.07
N SER A 32 -13.65 6.31 -7.63
CA SER A 32 -14.64 6.61 -8.68
C SER A 32 -14.35 5.86 -9.99
N ILE A 33 -13.09 5.85 -10.43
CA ILE A 33 -12.66 5.14 -11.64
C ILE A 33 -12.86 3.64 -11.45
N ALA A 34 -12.49 3.09 -10.30
CA ALA A 34 -12.67 1.67 -10.02
C ALA A 34 -14.14 1.24 -10.02
N HIS A 35 -15.06 2.12 -9.62
CA HIS A 35 -16.49 1.86 -9.74
C HIS A 35 -16.97 1.77 -11.20
N ALA A 36 -16.32 2.51 -12.10
CA ALA A 36 -16.65 2.54 -13.52
C ALA A 36 -15.97 1.43 -14.33
N LEU A 37 -15.01 0.70 -13.74
CA LEU A 37 -14.26 -0.36 -14.42
C LEU A 37 -14.73 -1.76 -14.00
N PRO A 38 -14.63 -2.76 -14.89
CA PRO A 38 -14.83 -4.16 -14.49
C PRO A 38 -13.83 -4.57 -13.41
N GLU A 39 -14.27 -5.37 -12.44
CA GLU A 39 -13.42 -5.89 -11.35
C GLU A 39 -12.12 -6.54 -11.89
N SER A 40 -12.24 -7.36 -12.93
CA SER A 40 -11.08 -8.00 -13.57
C SER A 40 -10.02 -7.01 -14.06
N THR A 41 -10.44 -5.83 -14.54
CA THR A 41 -9.53 -4.77 -14.99
C THR A 41 -8.84 -4.12 -13.80
N VAL A 42 -9.57 -3.85 -12.71
CA VAL A 42 -8.99 -3.29 -11.48
C VAL A 42 -7.97 -4.24 -10.88
N LEU A 43 -8.29 -5.54 -10.79
CA LEU A 43 -7.39 -6.57 -10.29
C LEU A 43 -6.14 -6.74 -11.16
N LEU A 44 -6.28 -6.70 -12.49
CA LEU A 44 -5.16 -6.71 -13.42
C LEU A 44 -4.23 -5.52 -13.18
N ILE A 45 -4.78 -4.31 -13.13
CA ILE A 45 -4.00 -3.08 -12.90
C ILE A 45 -3.29 -3.16 -11.54
N TYR A 46 -3.99 -3.63 -10.50
CA TYR A 46 -3.43 -3.86 -9.18
C TYR A 46 -2.21 -4.79 -9.21
N ILE A 47 -2.33 -5.96 -9.84
CA ILE A 47 -1.22 -6.93 -9.91
C ILE A 47 -0.05 -6.35 -10.72
N CYS A 48 -0.32 -5.73 -11.88
CA CYS A 48 0.72 -5.21 -12.77
C CYS A 48 1.48 -4.04 -12.14
N ILE A 49 0.78 -3.07 -11.57
CA ILE A 49 1.40 -1.93 -10.88
C ILE A 49 2.05 -2.37 -9.57
N GLY A 50 1.44 -3.35 -8.88
CA GLY A 50 1.96 -3.94 -7.66
C GLY A 50 3.32 -4.60 -7.87
N TRP A 51 3.55 -5.30 -8.98
CA TRP A 51 4.89 -5.78 -9.33
C TRP A 51 5.91 -4.65 -9.47
N GLY A 52 5.51 -3.50 -10.04
CA GLY A 52 6.34 -2.30 -10.05
C GLY A 52 6.81 -1.90 -8.64
N HIS A 53 5.89 -1.91 -7.68
CA HIS A 53 6.16 -1.56 -6.30
C HIS A 53 7.01 -2.64 -5.59
N LEU A 54 6.67 -3.91 -5.81
CA LEU A 54 7.38 -5.07 -5.28
C LEU A 54 8.82 -5.18 -5.77
N TYR A 55 9.15 -4.73 -6.99
CA TYR A 55 10.53 -4.70 -7.49
C TYR A 55 11.32 -3.50 -6.99
N MET A 56 10.67 -2.34 -6.88
CA MET A 56 11.30 -1.10 -6.42
C MET A 56 11.73 -1.18 -4.96
N ALA A 57 10.92 -1.80 -4.10
CA ALA A 57 11.24 -1.88 -2.67
C ALA A 57 12.56 -2.63 -2.37
N PRO A 58 12.81 -3.85 -2.87
CA PRO A 58 14.10 -4.54 -2.73
C PRO A 58 15.27 -3.78 -3.36
N LEU A 59 15.08 -3.14 -4.52
CA LEU A 59 16.12 -2.32 -5.15
C LEU A 59 16.56 -1.18 -4.21
N TYR A 60 15.61 -0.51 -3.58
CA TYR A 60 15.89 0.57 -2.64
C TYR A 60 16.42 0.08 -1.30
N GLN A 61 15.98 -1.09 -0.82
CA GLN A 61 16.58 -1.75 0.33
C GLN A 61 18.04 -2.10 0.06
N TYR A 62 18.36 -2.61 -1.13
CA TYR A 62 19.75 -2.89 -1.54
C TYR A 62 20.59 -1.61 -1.59
N ARG A 63 20.12 -0.56 -2.26
CA ARG A 63 20.84 0.73 -2.38
C ARG A 63 21.04 1.44 -1.04
N SER A 64 20.14 1.22 -0.08
CA SER A 64 20.27 1.75 1.28
C SER A 64 21.11 0.87 2.21
N GLY A 65 21.69 -0.23 1.69
CA GLY A 65 22.54 -1.14 2.47
C GLY A 65 21.77 -2.01 3.46
N LYS A 66 20.45 -2.15 3.32
CA LYS A 66 19.63 -3.00 4.20
C LYS A 66 19.83 -4.49 3.98
N VAL A 67 20.27 -4.89 2.79
CA VAL A 67 20.45 -6.30 2.42
C VAL A 67 21.73 -6.82 3.06
N ASN A 68 21.61 -7.29 4.30
CA ASN A 68 22.67 -7.87 5.11
C ASN A 68 22.37 -9.34 5.44
N ALA A 69 23.26 -10.00 6.20
CA ALA A 69 23.07 -11.40 6.60
C ALA A 69 21.72 -11.67 7.28
N ARG A 70 21.25 -10.75 8.16
CA ARG A 70 19.95 -10.86 8.82
C ARG A 70 18.80 -10.80 7.82
N TYR A 71 18.84 -9.88 6.87
CA TYR A 71 17.85 -9.79 5.79
C TYR A 71 17.78 -11.12 5.02
N LEU A 72 18.94 -11.68 4.64
CA LEU A 72 19.01 -12.95 3.93
C LEU A 72 18.50 -14.13 4.76
N SER A 73 18.77 -14.15 6.08
CA SER A 73 18.20 -15.15 6.98
C SER A 73 16.67 -15.08 7.03
N VAL A 74 16.10 -13.87 7.07
CA VAL A 74 14.64 -13.69 7.02
C VAL A 74 14.07 -14.16 5.69
N VAL A 75 14.73 -13.85 4.56
CA VAL A 75 14.34 -14.37 3.24
C VAL A 75 14.35 -15.91 3.24
N ALA A 76 15.41 -16.54 3.76
CA ALA A 76 15.49 -18.01 3.82
C ALA A 76 14.37 -18.62 4.67
N VAL A 77 14.06 -18.01 5.82
CA VAL A 77 12.92 -18.44 6.66
C VAL A 77 11.60 -18.28 5.92
N LEU A 78 11.37 -17.16 5.24
CA LEU A 78 10.16 -16.92 4.45
C LEU A 78 10.00 -17.95 3.33
N VAL A 79 11.09 -18.31 2.63
CA VAL A 79 11.10 -19.38 1.62
C VAL A 79 10.60 -20.69 2.24
N VAL A 80 11.22 -21.13 3.34
CA VAL A 80 10.87 -22.40 4.01
C VAL A 80 9.42 -22.38 4.49
N LEU A 81 8.99 -21.30 5.15
CA LEU A 81 7.62 -21.17 5.66
C LEU A 81 6.58 -21.16 4.53
N THR A 82 6.88 -20.53 3.40
CA THR A 82 5.98 -20.46 2.26
C THR A 82 5.85 -21.82 1.56
N LEU A 83 6.98 -22.51 1.38
CA LEU A 83 6.98 -23.88 0.85
C LEU A 83 6.21 -24.82 1.78
N ALA A 84 6.47 -24.76 3.09
CA ALA A 84 5.75 -25.55 4.08
C ALA A 84 4.24 -25.23 4.06
N TYR A 85 3.87 -23.95 3.94
CA TYR A 85 2.47 -23.55 3.85
C TYR A 85 1.79 -24.19 2.64
N PHE A 86 2.39 -24.09 1.46
CA PHE A 86 1.82 -24.65 0.23
C PHE A 86 1.79 -26.18 0.20
N VAL A 87 2.65 -26.86 0.97
CA VAL A 87 2.61 -28.32 1.11
C VAL A 87 1.54 -28.77 2.11
N LEU A 88 1.34 -28.02 3.20
CA LEU A 88 0.48 -28.42 4.32
C LEU A 88 -0.96 -27.91 4.20
N PHE A 89 -1.18 -26.80 3.51
CA PHE A 89 -2.48 -26.13 3.42
C PHE A 89 -2.91 -25.96 1.97
N ASP A 90 -4.10 -26.47 1.67
CA ASP A 90 -4.76 -26.32 0.36
C ASP A 90 -5.76 -25.14 0.37
N SER A 91 -5.45 -24.06 1.08
CA SER A 91 -6.39 -22.95 1.24
C SER A 91 -5.74 -21.58 1.14
N ASN A 92 -6.30 -20.75 0.26
CA ASN A 92 -5.82 -19.40 0.00
C ASN A 92 -6.34 -18.40 1.04
N ILE A 93 -7.41 -18.73 1.76
CA ILE A 93 -8.15 -17.77 2.58
C ILE A 93 -7.32 -17.28 3.78
N SER A 94 -6.59 -18.17 4.46
CA SER A 94 -5.79 -17.78 5.62
C SER A 94 -4.64 -16.86 5.22
N LEU A 95 -3.95 -17.19 4.11
CA LEU A 95 -2.89 -16.36 3.55
C LEU A 95 -3.43 -15.00 3.08
N PHE A 96 -4.61 -14.98 2.45
CA PHE A 96 -5.28 -13.76 2.02
C PHE A 96 -5.64 -12.85 3.21
N VAL A 97 -6.35 -13.37 4.22
CA VAL A 97 -6.71 -12.59 5.42
C VAL A 97 -5.47 -12.04 6.11
N LEU A 98 -4.43 -12.87 6.27
CA LEU A 98 -3.16 -12.43 6.85
C LEU A 98 -2.54 -11.29 6.04
N THR A 99 -2.49 -11.44 4.72
CA THR A 99 -1.91 -10.43 3.83
C THR A 99 -2.70 -9.13 3.87
N VAL A 100 -4.03 -9.18 3.90
CA VAL A 100 -4.88 -7.97 3.97
C VAL A 100 -4.71 -7.25 5.32
N ALA A 101 -4.63 -8.00 6.42
CA ALA A 101 -4.36 -7.43 7.74
C ALA A 101 -2.97 -6.78 7.81
N PHE A 102 -1.94 -7.46 7.30
CA PHE A 102 -0.58 -6.92 7.23
C PHE A 102 -0.49 -5.72 6.27
N PHE A 103 -1.23 -5.71 5.17
CA PHE A 103 -1.34 -4.56 4.28
C PHE A 103 -1.93 -3.36 5.00
N GLY A 104 -3.06 -3.52 5.71
CA GLY A 104 -3.68 -2.44 6.47
C GLY A 104 -2.74 -1.83 7.51
N LEU A 105 -1.98 -2.67 8.22
CA LEU A 105 -0.96 -2.23 9.16
C LEU A 105 0.21 -1.53 8.46
N HIS A 106 0.80 -2.17 7.44
CA HIS A 106 1.95 -1.66 6.69
C HIS A 106 1.64 -0.32 6.04
N GLY A 107 0.54 -0.24 5.28
CA GLY A 107 0.09 0.96 4.61
C GLY A 107 -0.15 2.10 5.60
N ALA A 108 -0.87 1.84 6.70
CA ALA A 108 -1.15 2.88 7.69
C ALA A 108 0.09 3.42 8.39
N VAL A 109 1.08 2.57 8.70
CA VAL A 109 2.37 3.00 9.26
C VAL A 109 3.18 3.80 8.24
N ASP A 110 3.21 3.35 6.98
CA ASP A 110 3.95 4.02 5.92
C ASP A 110 3.37 5.40 5.62
N GLU A 111 2.07 5.61 5.76
CA GLU A 111 1.46 6.93 5.57
C GLU A 111 2.02 7.99 6.53
N PHE A 112 2.34 7.64 7.79
CA PHE A 112 3.02 8.59 8.69
C PHE A 112 4.37 9.02 8.10
N TYR A 113 5.12 8.06 7.55
CA TYR A 113 6.41 8.35 6.90
C TYR A 113 6.27 9.15 5.60
N LEU A 114 5.21 8.92 4.82
CA LEU A 114 4.92 9.65 3.57
C LEU A 114 4.39 11.07 3.83
N HIS A 115 3.77 11.31 4.98
CA HIS A 115 3.39 12.66 5.44
C HIS A 115 4.52 13.39 6.18
N GLY A 116 5.62 12.69 6.52
CA GLY A 116 6.71 13.25 7.31
C GLY A 116 6.38 13.39 8.79
N GLU A 117 5.39 12.64 9.26
CA GLU A 117 4.93 12.62 10.65
C GLU A 117 5.57 11.45 11.42
N THR A 118 5.70 11.61 12.74
CA THR A 118 6.19 10.54 13.61
C THR A 118 5.00 9.74 14.15
N LEU A 119 5.09 8.41 14.09
CA LEU A 119 4.08 7.55 14.69
C LEU A 119 4.14 7.67 16.23
N THR A 120 3.13 8.30 16.82
CA THR A 120 2.94 8.37 18.27
C THR A 120 2.11 7.18 18.76
N TRP A 121 2.05 6.94 20.07
CA TRP A 121 1.17 5.90 20.63
C TRP A 121 -0.31 6.13 20.28
N ARG A 122 -0.73 7.41 20.15
CA ARG A 122 -2.09 7.80 19.73
C ARG A 122 -2.31 7.45 18.26
N GLY A 123 -1.36 7.82 17.41
CA GLY A 123 -1.36 7.41 16.01
C GLY A 123 -1.37 5.88 15.85
N ALA A 124 -0.71 5.14 16.75
CA ALA A 124 -0.72 3.68 16.76
C ALA A 124 -2.12 3.10 17.02
N ILE A 125 -2.98 3.78 17.80
CA ILE A 125 -4.40 3.39 17.97
C ILE A 125 -5.14 3.54 16.64
N THR A 126 -4.96 4.66 15.94
CA THR A 126 -5.57 4.88 14.62
C THR A 126 -5.10 3.85 13.59
N VAL A 127 -3.80 3.54 13.57
CA VAL A 127 -3.21 2.47 12.74
C VAL A 127 -3.82 1.11 13.07
N ALA A 128 -3.91 0.76 14.36
CA ALA A 128 -4.47 -0.52 14.79
C ALA A 128 -5.95 -0.64 14.42
N ALA A 129 -6.73 0.43 14.58
CA ALA A 129 -8.14 0.45 14.19
C ALA A 129 -8.32 0.33 12.68
N PHE A 130 -7.47 1.00 11.89
CA PHE A 130 -7.46 0.88 10.43
C PHE A 130 -7.09 -0.55 9.99
N ALA A 131 -6.07 -1.16 10.58
CA ALA A 131 -5.70 -2.55 10.31
C ALA A 131 -6.82 -3.54 10.72
N ALA A 132 -7.48 -3.29 11.86
CA ALA A 132 -8.62 -4.09 12.32
C ALA A 132 -9.82 -3.96 11.36
N LEU A 133 -10.10 -2.76 10.84
CA LEU A 133 -11.11 -2.54 9.80
C LEU A 133 -10.81 -3.40 8.57
N PHE A 134 -9.57 -3.37 8.07
CA PHE A 134 -9.15 -4.20 6.93
C PHE A 134 -9.33 -5.69 7.19
N ALA A 135 -8.91 -6.17 8.37
CA ALA A 135 -9.06 -7.56 8.75
C ALA A 135 -10.55 -7.97 8.79
N VAL A 136 -11.40 -7.19 9.46
CA VAL A 136 -12.85 -7.46 9.54
C VAL A 136 -13.49 -7.46 8.15
N VAL A 137 -13.22 -6.44 7.33
CA VAL A 137 -13.74 -6.33 5.97
C VAL A 137 -13.30 -7.54 5.12
N SER A 138 -12.06 -8.01 5.28
CA SER A 138 -11.54 -9.18 4.56
C SER A 138 -12.25 -10.51 4.90
N LEU A 139 -12.82 -10.60 6.11
CA LEU A 139 -13.50 -11.80 6.60
C LEU A 139 -14.97 -11.86 6.16
N LEU A 140 -15.58 -10.73 5.81
CA LEU A 140 -17.03 -10.64 5.51
C LEU A 140 -17.52 -11.60 4.43
N PRO A 141 -16.82 -11.84 3.31
CA PRO A 141 -17.33 -12.73 2.27
C PRO A 141 -17.48 -14.18 2.74
N ARG A 142 -16.66 -14.61 3.69
CA ARG A 142 -16.68 -15.98 4.23
C ARG A 142 -17.50 -16.07 5.51
N TRP A 143 -17.45 -15.03 6.34
CA TRP A 143 -18.05 -14.99 7.67
C TRP A 143 -18.76 -13.64 7.89
N PRO A 144 -20.00 -13.48 7.39
CA PRO A 144 -20.75 -12.23 7.50
C PRO A 144 -20.98 -11.76 8.95
N VAL A 145 -20.91 -12.68 9.93
CA VAL A 145 -21.01 -12.37 11.36
C VAL A 145 -20.01 -11.29 11.80
N PHE A 146 -18.85 -11.16 11.14
CA PHE A 146 -17.87 -10.13 11.48
C PHE A 146 -18.35 -8.70 11.19
N ALA A 147 -19.44 -8.51 10.43
CA ALA A 147 -20.05 -7.19 10.22
C ALA A 147 -20.46 -6.51 11.54
N VAL A 148 -20.76 -7.30 12.57
CA VAL A 148 -21.08 -6.80 13.91
C VAL A 148 -19.93 -5.97 14.51
N PHE A 149 -18.68 -6.22 14.12
CA PHE A 149 -17.51 -5.50 14.65
C PHE A 149 -17.30 -4.11 14.03
N LEU A 150 -17.85 -3.84 12.84
CA LEU A 150 -17.70 -2.55 12.16
C LEU A 150 -18.16 -1.35 13.02
N PRO A 151 -19.37 -1.35 13.63
CA PRO A 151 -19.79 -0.25 14.49
C PRO A 151 -18.92 -0.10 15.74
N TYR A 152 -18.38 -1.19 16.30
CA TYR A 152 -17.48 -1.10 17.46
C TYR A 152 -16.14 -0.47 17.08
N ILE A 153 -15.56 -0.82 15.92
CA ILE A 153 -14.34 -0.18 15.42
C ILE A 153 -14.58 1.31 15.20
N ALA A 154 -15.69 1.68 14.56
CA ALA A 154 -16.07 3.07 14.36
C ALA A 154 -16.28 3.83 15.68
N ALA A 155 -16.94 3.20 16.67
CA ALA A 155 -17.15 3.79 17.98
C ALA A 155 -15.83 3.99 18.76
N ILE A 156 -14.92 3.02 18.76
CA ILE A 156 -13.61 3.13 19.41
C ILE A 156 -12.82 4.30 18.82
N VAL A 157 -12.77 4.39 17.48
CA VAL A 157 -12.10 5.48 16.79
C VAL A 157 -12.76 6.82 17.07
N GLY A 158 -14.09 6.89 16.98
CA GLY A 158 -14.86 8.11 17.25
C GLY A 158 -14.66 8.62 18.68
N VAL A 159 -14.74 7.74 19.67
CA VAL A 159 -14.48 8.07 21.08
C VAL A 159 -13.03 8.51 21.27
N ALA A 160 -12.05 7.82 20.70
CA ALA A 160 -10.65 8.21 20.81
C ALA A 160 -10.40 9.62 20.24
N PHE A 161 -11.01 9.96 19.10
CA PHE A 161 -10.93 11.29 18.50
C PHE A 161 -11.67 12.35 19.31
N LEU A 162 -12.89 12.07 19.78
CA LEU A 162 -13.65 13.00 20.62
C LEU A 162 -12.93 13.29 21.93
N LEU A 163 -12.39 12.27 22.60
CA LEU A 163 -11.57 12.45 23.80
C LEU A 163 -10.37 13.34 23.52
N ARG A 164 -9.70 13.14 22.38
CA ARG A 164 -8.54 13.95 22.01
C ARG A 164 -8.90 15.41 21.74
N LEU A 165 -10.00 15.66 21.03
CA LEU A 165 -10.45 17.01 20.70
C LEU A 165 -11.03 17.76 21.91
N LEU A 166 -11.89 17.10 22.68
CA LEU A 166 -12.66 17.73 23.74
C LEU A 166 -11.93 17.75 25.09
N VAL A 167 -11.19 16.69 25.42
CA VAL A 167 -10.50 16.55 26.71
C VAL A 167 -9.04 16.97 26.58
N LEU A 168 -8.31 16.40 25.61
CA LEU A 168 -6.88 16.68 25.45
C LEU A 168 -6.60 18.00 24.70
N LYS A 169 -7.61 18.56 24.01
CA LYS A 169 -7.51 19.77 23.18
C LYS A 169 -6.40 19.68 22.13
N GLU A 170 -6.18 18.47 21.60
CA GLU A 170 -5.19 18.21 20.57
C GLU A 170 -5.86 17.93 19.23
N LEU A 171 -5.34 18.53 18.16
CA LEU A 171 -5.82 18.22 16.82
C LEU A 171 -5.21 16.89 16.34
N PRO A 172 -5.99 16.05 15.63
CA PRO A 172 -5.45 14.91 14.90
C PRO A 172 -4.39 15.34 13.90
N SER A 173 -3.39 14.48 13.70
CA SER A 173 -2.39 14.68 12.65
C SER A 173 -3.01 14.53 11.25
N ARG A 174 -2.28 14.98 10.23
CA ARG A 174 -2.75 14.89 8.84
C ARG A 174 -2.91 13.43 8.42
N THR A 175 -1.98 12.56 8.81
CA THR A 175 -2.07 11.12 8.53
C THR A 175 -3.30 10.50 9.16
N GLU A 176 -3.61 10.88 10.41
CA GLU A 176 -4.78 10.35 11.09
C GLU A 176 -6.08 10.75 10.39
N LEU A 177 -6.21 12.01 9.98
CA LEU A 177 -7.36 12.47 9.20
C LEU A 177 -7.45 11.74 7.85
N TYR A 178 -6.31 11.52 7.18
CA TYR A 178 -6.24 10.75 5.94
C TYR A 178 -6.68 9.29 6.15
N LEU A 179 -6.23 8.62 7.21
CA LEU A 179 -6.63 7.24 7.50
C LEU A 179 -8.11 7.12 7.86
N LEU A 180 -8.68 8.11 8.57
CA LEU A 180 -10.11 8.17 8.81
C LEU A 180 -10.89 8.31 7.50
N TYR A 181 -10.49 9.26 6.66
CA TYR A 181 -11.09 9.50 5.37
C TYR A 181 -11.04 8.24 4.49
N MET A 182 -9.90 7.55 4.46
CA MET A 182 -9.73 6.27 3.80
C MET A 182 -10.62 5.17 4.38
N GLY A 183 -10.75 5.10 5.71
CA GLY A 183 -11.66 4.16 6.37
C GLY A 183 -13.12 4.39 5.99
N LEU A 184 -13.54 5.64 5.89
CA LEU A 184 -14.88 6.01 5.41
C LEU A 184 -15.10 5.62 3.95
N LEU A 185 -14.12 5.88 3.07
CA LEU A 185 -14.19 5.46 1.67
C LEU A 185 -14.29 3.94 1.55
N ILE A 186 -13.49 3.19 2.30
CA ILE A 186 -13.54 1.72 2.33
C ILE A 186 -14.91 1.25 2.79
N GLY A 187 -15.42 1.81 3.88
CA GLY A 187 -16.75 1.50 4.39
C GLY A 187 -17.82 1.73 3.32
N ALA A 188 -17.88 2.93 2.74
CA ALA A 188 -18.86 3.28 1.71
C ALA A 188 -18.74 2.44 0.42
N PHE A 189 -17.51 2.17 -0.01
CA PHE A 189 -17.23 1.44 -1.25
C PHE A 189 -17.48 -0.06 -1.10
N THR A 190 -17.19 -0.65 0.06
CA THR A 190 -17.41 -2.09 0.31
C THR A 190 -18.90 -2.47 0.23
N TYR A 191 -19.82 -1.54 0.46
CA TYR A 191 -21.26 -1.80 0.25
C TYR A 191 -21.67 -1.87 -1.23
N ASN A 192 -20.89 -1.30 -2.15
CA ASN A 192 -21.24 -1.14 -3.56
C ASN A 192 -20.27 -1.83 -4.53
N ALA A 193 -19.17 -2.40 -4.03
CA ALA A 193 -18.15 -3.08 -4.81
C ALA A 193 -17.72 -4.37 -4.11
N SER A 194 -17.11 -5.29 -4.87
CA SER A 194 -16.56 -6.50 -4.27
C SER A 194 -15.38 -6.18 -3.36
N LEU A 195 -15.18 -7.01 -2.33
CA LEU A 195 -14.06 -6.90 -1.40
C LEU A 195 -12.71 -6.83 -2.14
N TYR A 196 -12.52 -7.68 -3.14
CA TYR A 196 -11.28 -7.74 -3.91
C TYR A 196 -11.01 -6.43 -4.63
N THR A 197 -12.05 -5.81 -5.21
CA THR A 197 -11.95 -4.48 -5.82
C THR A 197 -11.56 -3.43 -4.77
N THR A 198 -12.19 -3.41 -3.59
CA THR A 198 -11.85 -2.47 -2.52
C THR A 198 -10.38 -2.59 -2.11
N ILE A 199 -9.88 -3.80 -1.87
CA ILE A 199 -8.49 -4.04 -1.46
C ILE A 199 -7.53 -3.62 -2.58
N ALA A 200 -7.84 -3.96 -3.83
CA ALA A 200 -7.04 -3.60 -4.98
C ALA A 200 -6.93 -2.07 -5.14
N VAL A 201 -8.03 -1.35 -4.97
CA VAL A 201 -8.07 0.13 -5.05
C VAL A 201 -7.22 0.76 -3.96
N VAL A 202 -7.36 0.32 -2.70
CA VAL A 202 -6.57 0.90 -1.61
C VAL A 202 -5.09 0.54 -1.76
N SER A 203 -4.78 -0.66 -2.26
CA SER A 203 -3.40 -1.05 -2.57
C SER A 203 -2.81 -0.19 -3.68
N LEU A 204 -3.55 0.05 -4.77
CA LEU A 204 -3.15 0.94 -5.86
C LEU A 204 -2.90 2.37 -5.37
N LEU A 205 -3.77 2.88 -4.50
CA LEU A 205 -3.61 4.18 -3.88
C LEU A 205 -2.33 4.22 -3.03
N HIS A 206 -2.08 3.21 -2.22
CA HIS A 206 -0.84 3.11 -1.45
C HIS A 206 0.40 3.13 -2.37
N TYR A 207 0.39 2.36 -3.47
CA TYR A 207 1.49 2.37 -4.44
C TYR A 207 1.69 3.75 -5.06
N ALA A 208 0.61 4.43 -5.43
CA ALA A 208 0.66 5.77 -5.99
C ALA A 208 1.16 6.81 -4.97
N ASN A 209 0.69 6.76 -3.72
CA ASN A 209 1.17 7.61 -2.63
C ASN A 209 2.65 7.39 -2.35
N TRP A 210 3.10 6.14 -2.40
CA TRP A 210 4.51 5.80 -2.29
C TRP A 210 5.29 6.39 -3.47
N TYR A 211 4.83 6.22 -4.71
CA TYR A 211 5.52 6.78 -5.87
C TYR A 211 5.62 8.31 -5.80
N ILE A 212 4.53 8.98 -5.47
CA ILE A 212 4.48 10.44 -5.33
C ILE A 212 5.36 10.89 -4.16
N GLY A 213 5.23 10.26 -3.00
CA GLY A 213 5.96 10.64 -1.79
C GLY A 213 7.48 10.49 -1.93
N TYR A 214 7.95 9.43 -2.57
CA TYR A 214 9.38 9.28 -2.89
C TYR A 214 9.81 10.19 -4.03
N GLY A 215 8.97 10.40 -5.05
CA GLY A 215 9.21 11.35 -6.14
C GLY A 215 9.43 12.78 -5.63
N ILE A 216 8.67 13.21 -4.63
CA ILE A 216 8.83 14.51 -3.95
C ILE A 216 10.21 14.58 -3.26
N LYS A 217 10.63 13.52 -2.55
CA LYS A 217 11.91 13.50 -1.82
C LYS A 217 13.15 13.65 -2.72
N VAL A 218 13.07 13.14 -3.94
CA VAL A 218 14.17 13.25 -4.92
C VAL A 218 14.02 14.43 -5.86
N ASN A 219 12.97 15.25 -5.72
CA ASN A 219 12.61 16.27 -6.71
C ASN A 219 13.71 17.33 -6.90
N ASP A 220 14.40 17.68 -5.81
CA ASP A 220 15.47 18.69 -5.80
C ASP A 220 16.84 18.12 -6.25
N MET A 221 16.89 16.85 -6.65
CA MET A 221 18.10 16.16 -7.10
C MET A 221 17.91 15.71 -8.56
N PRO A 222 18.11 16.58 -9.58
CA PRO A 222 17.66 16.31 -10.95
C PRO A 222 18.12 14.96 -11.55
N PRO A 223 19.39 14.53 -11.40
CA PRO A 223 19.81 13.22 -11.90
C PRO A 223 19.09 12.06 -11.21
N ARG A 224 18.89 12.15 -9.88
CA ARG A 224 18.20 11.13 -9.09
C ARG A 224 16.70 11.12 -9.39
N ARG A 225 16.07 12.27 -9.61
CA ARG A 225 14.66 12.39 -10.02
C ARG A 225 14.40 11.68 -11.34
N VAL A 226 15.23 11.92 -12.35
CA VAL A 226 15.08 11.28 -13.67
C VAL A 226 15.28 9.78 -13.55
N GLN A 227 16.30 9.34 -12.81
CA GLN A 227 16.53 7.92 -12.55
C GLN A 227 15.33 7.27 -11.83
N TYR A 228 14.83 7.90 -10.77
CA TYR A 228 13.69 7.42 -9.99
C TYR A 228 12.46 7.15 -10.87
N TRP A 229 12.04 8.14 -11.67
CA TRP A 229 10.85 7.98 -12.52
C TRP A 229 11.08 7.01 -13.69
N ARG A 230 12.31 6.90 -14.20
CA ARG A 230 12.68 5.84 -15.16
C ARG A 230 12.52 4.46 -14.57
N GLU A 231 12.93 4.26 -13.32
CA GLU A 231 12.79 2.98 -12.62
C GLU A 231 11.32 2.64 -12.36
N VAL A 232 10.52 3.61 -11.87
CA VAL A 232 9.06 3.44 -11.73
C VAL A 232 8.46 2.99 -13.07
N ALA A 233 8.71 3.73 -14.16
CA ALA A 233 8.18 3.40 -15.47
C ALA A 233 8.65 2.03 -15.97
N LEU A 234 9.95 1.72 -15.84
CA LEU A 234 10.54 0.46 -16.26
C LEU A 234 9.90 -0.73 -15.54
N PHE A 235 9.79 -0.69 -14.21
CA PHE A 235 9.24 -1.81 -13.45
C PHE A 235 7.73 -1.95 -13.63
N THR A 236 7.00 -0.85 -13.81
CA THR A 236 5.57 -0.92 -14.17
C THR A 236 5.39 -1.55 -15.55
N VAL A 237 6.13 -1.08 -16.57
CA VAL A 237 6.06 -1.66 -17.93
C VAL A 237 6.49 -3.13 -17.93
N ALA A 238 7.52 -3.50 -17.17
CA ALA A 238 7.93 -4.89 -17.00
C ALA A 238 6.82 -5.73 -16.36
N GLY A 239 6.13 -5.22 -15.33
CA GLY A 239 4.97 -5.87 -14.72
C GLY A 239 3.87 -6.18 -15.73
N PHE A 240 3.49 -5.20 -16.57
CA PHE A 240 2.52 -5.41 -17.65
C PHE A 240 3.03 -6.38 -18.73
N GLY A 241 4.31 -6.27 -19.12
CA GLY A 241 4.92 -7.16 -20.12
C GLY A 241 4.94 -8.62 -19.66
N PHE A 242 5.33 -8.87 -18.41
CA PHE A 242 5.30 -10.21 -17.83
C PHE A 242 3.86 -10.72 -17.63
N TYR A 243 2.92 -9.86 -17.23
CA TYR A 243 1.52 -10.26 -17.18
C TYR A 243 0.98 -10.66 -18.56
N TYR A 244 1.34 -9.93 -19.62
CA TYR A 244 0.97 -10.30 -20.99
C TYR A 244 1.53 -11.67 -21.38
N LEU A 245 2.79 -11.96 -21.05
CA LEU A 245 3.39 -13.29 -21.26
C LEU A 245 2.69 -14.38 -20.43
N TYR A 246 2.24 -14.06 -19.22
CA TYR A 246 1.43 -14.98 -18.41
C TYR A 246 0.11 -15.33 -19.11
N MET A 247 -0.57 -14.33 -19.68
CA MET A 247 -1.80 -14.53 -20.46
C MET A 247 -1.59 -15.36 -21.74
N LEU A 248 -0.37 -15.34 -22.31
CA LEU A 248 0.02 -16.22 -23.42
C LEU A 248 0.37 -17.65 -22.98
N GLY A 249 0.25 -17.97 -21.68
CA GLY A 249 0.42 -19.33 -21.16
C GLY A 249 1.84 -19.70 -20.76
N VAL A 250 2.75 -18.74 -20.53
CA VAL A 250 4.11 -19.04 -20.04
C VAL A 250 4.03 -19.65 -18.63
N PRO A 251 4.35 -20.95 -18.44
CA PRO A 251 3.96 -21.69 -17.23
C PRO A 251 4.60 -21.18 -15.93
N ALA A 252 5.84 -20.69 -16.00
CA ALA A 252 6.56 -20.20 -14.82
C ALA A 252 5.92 -18.92 -14.23
N LEU A 253 5.21 -18.14 -15.05
CA LEU A 253 4.64 -16.86 -14.61
C LEU A 253 3.41 -17.03 -13.73
N LYS A 254 2.82 -18.23 -13.65
CA LYS A 254 1.74 -18.52 -12.69
C LYS A 254 2.16 -18.24 -11.25
N TYR A 255 3.43 -18.52 -10.90
CA TYR A 255 3.97 -18.30 -9.55
C TYR A 255 4.14 -16.81 -9.21
N PHE A 256 3.90 -15.91 -10.16
CA PHE A 256 4.00 -14.47 -9.99
C PHE A 256 2.64 -13.77 -10.15
N PHE A 257 1.79 -14.25 -11.06
CA PHE A 257 0.55 -13.55 -11.41
C PHE A 257 -0.73 -14.27 -10.99
N ASP A 258 -0.67 -15.55 -10.61
CA ASP A 258 -1.82 -16.19 -9.98
C ASP A 258 -2.07 -15.52 -8.61
N PRO A 259 -3.32 -15.12 -8.29
CA PRO A 259 -3.65 -14.47 -7.03
C PRO A 259 -3.15 -15.21 -5.79
N TYR A 260 -3.08 -16.55 -5.83
CA TYR A 260 -2.61 -17.35 -4.72
C TYR A 260 -1.15 -17.06 -4.38
N TYR A 261 -0.27 -17.15 -5.38
CA TYR A 261 1.17 -16.91 -5.19
C TYR A 261 1.47 -15.42 -5.04
N TYR A 262 0.73 -14.55 -5.73
CA TYR A 262 0.89 -13.09 -5.61
C TYR A 262 0.62 -12.60 -4.18
N THR A 263 -0.32 -13.21 -3.47
CA THR A 263 -0.61 -12.93 -2.07
C THR A 263 0.59 -13.26 -1.17
N ALA A 264 1.29 -14.38 -1.44
CA ALA A 264 2.52 -14.73 -0.72
C ALA A 264 3.64 -13.69 -0.95
N TRP A 265 3.85 -13.27 -2.19
CA TRP A 265 4.82 -12.22 -2.53
C TRP A 265 4.53 -10.90 -1.83
N THR A 266 3.25 -10.54 -1.74
CA THR A 266 2.79 -9.33 -1.06
C THR A 266 3.09 -9.41 0.44
N LEU A 267 2.84 -10.56 1.07
CA LEU A 267 3.18 -10.79 2.48
C LEU A 267 4.70 -10.71 2.72
N TRP A 268 5.51 -11.32 1.85
CA TRP A 268 6.97 -11.22 1.93
C TRP A 268 7.43 -9.78 1.88
N HIS A 269 6.87 -9.00 0.96
CA HIS A 269 7.20 -7.59 0.84
C HIS A 269 6.93 -6.82 2.14
N PHE A 270 5.81 -7.06 2.84
CA PHE A 270 5.55 -6.41 4.12
C PHE A 270 6.58 -6.78 5.19
N VAL A 271 6.91 -8.07 5.29
CA VAL A 271 7.90 -8.55 6.25
C VAL A 271 9.28 -7.95 5.95
N LEU A 272 9.74 -8.04 4.71
CA LEU A 272 11.07 -7.59 4.29
C LEU A 272 11.21 -6.06 4.29
N SER A 273 10.11 -5.33 4.12
CA SER A 273 10.08 -3.86 4.21
C SER A 273 10.03 -3.34 5.65
N SER A 274 9.74 -4.21 6.62
CA SER A 274 9.72 -3.82 8.04
C SER A 274 11.12 -3.38 8.51
N ARG A 275 11.17 -2.30 9.31
CA ARG A 275 12.44 -1.73 9.80
C ARG A 275 13.23 -2.73 10.66
N TRP A 276 12.53 -3.60 11.38
CA TRP A 276 13.10 -4.63 12.25
C TRP A 276 13.99 -5.62 11.50
N VAL A 277 13.63 -6.00 10.28
CA VAL A 277 14.44 -6.93 9.47
C VAL A 277 15.77 -6.29 9.06
N SER A 278 15.73 -5.01 8.71
CA SER A 278 16.92 -4.31 8.21
C SER A 278 17.96 -3.94 9.26
N GLY A 279 17.57 -3.84 10.54
CA GLY A 279 18.45 -3.36 11.62
C GLY A 279 18.94 -1.91 11.46
N LEU A 280 18.50 -1.19 10.42
CA LEU A 280 18.88 0.20 10.21
C LEU A 280 18.20 1.12 11.23
N LYS A 281 19.02 1.87 11.97
CA LYS A 281 18.57 2.96 12.86
C LYS A 281 18.15 4.23 12.10
N LYS A 282 18.49 4.35 10.81
CA LYS A 282 18.24 5.53 9.96
C LYS A 282 17.19 5.25 8.87
N PRO A 283 16.43 6.27 8.43
CA PRO A 283 15.47 6.12 7.33
C PRO A 283 16.17 5.69 6.03
N LEU A 284 15.40 5.00 5.17
CA LEU A 284 15.83 4.44 3.87
C LEU A 284 16.55 5.44 2.95
N PHE A 285 16.29 6.73 3.15
CA PHE A 285 16.96 7.83 2.51
C PHE A 285 17.13 8.94 3.55
N GLY A 286 18.37 9.16 3.96
CA GLY A 286 18.88 10.34 4.66
C GLY A 286 19.96 10.97 3.80
#